data_AF-A0A6L6F7G7-F1
#
_entry.id   AF-A0A6L6F7G7-F1
#
_cell.length_a   1.000
_cell.length_b   1.000
_cell.length_c   1.000
_cell.angle_alpha   90.00
_cell.angle_beta   90.00
_cell.angle_gamma   90.00
#
_symmetry.space_group_name_H-M   'P 1'
#
loop_
_entity.id
_entity.type
_entity.pdbx_description
1 polymer ?
#
loop_
_entity_poly.entity_id
_entity_poly.type
_entity_poly.pdbx_seq_one_letter_code
_entity_poly.pdbx_strand_id
1 'polypeptide(L)' 'MSFFSKKTGAHQWRGVIEEYRHRLPVTSQTPVVTLREGGTPLVYACV' A
#
# COMPACT_ATOMS: atom_id res chain seq x y z
N MET A 1 7.99 25.30 -21.16
CA MET A 1 7.31 25.43 -19.86
C MET A 1 6.92 24.04 -19.36
N SER A 2 7.46 23.57 -18.23
CA SER A 2 6.99 22.34 -17.58
C SER A 2 6.39 22.71 -16.22
N PHE A 3 5.05 22.70 -16.13
CA PHE A 3 4.26 23.10 -14.96
C PHE A 3 3.64 21.88 -14.27
N PHE A 4 4.44 20.87 -13.91
CA PHE A 4 3.96 19.80 -13.04
C PHE A 4 4.96 19.57 -11.91
N SER A 5 4.84 20.40 -10.88
CA SER A 5 5.43 20.12 -9.57
C SER A 5 4.92 18.75 -9.12
N LYS A 6 5.85 17.80 -8.90
CA LYS A 6 5.55 16.43 -8.48
C LYS A 6 4.91 16.50 -7.10
N LYS A 7 3.60 16.29 -6.97
CA LYS A 7 2.96 16.12 -5.67
C LYS A 7 3.58 14.89 -5.00
N THR A 8 4.30 15.09 -3.91
CA THR A 8 4.77 14.02 -3.03
C THR A 8 3.59 13.53 -2.20
N GLY A 9 2.67 12.80 -2.83
CA GLY A 9 1.61 12.11 -2.13
C GLY A 9 2.17 10.96 -1.28
N ALA A 10 1.42 10.54 -0.26
CA ALA A 10 1.72 9.29 0.43
C ALA A 10 1.72 8.14 -0.57
N HIS A 11 2.59 7.14 -0.36
CA HIS A 11 2.57 5.89 -1.12
C HIS A 11 1.15 5.34 -1.14
N GLN A 12 0.59 5.13 -2.33
CA GLN A 12 -0.75 4.59 -2.48
C GLN A 12 -0.73 3.13 -2.05
N TRP A 13 -1.44 2.80 -0.96
CA TRP A 13 -1.58 1.44 -0.47
C TRP A 13 -2.27 0.54 -1.51
N ARG A 14 -1.68 -0.63 -1.78
CA ARG A 14 -2.14 -1.55 -2.85
C ARG A 14 -2.82 -2.84 -2.34
N GLY A 15 -2.94 -3.02 -1.03
CA GLY A 15 -3.45 -4.24 -0.40
C GLY A 15 -2.34 -5.07 0.26
N VAL A 16 -2.69 -5.89 1.24
CA VAL A 16 -1.73 -6.61 2.10
C VAL A 16 -0.79 -7.49 1.28
N ILE A 17 -1.31 -8.18 0.26
CA ILE A 17 -0.51 -9.10 -0.57
C ILE A 17 0.58 -8.37 -1.33
N GLU A 18 0.28 -7.22 -1.95
CA GLU A 18 1.26 -6.47 -2.74
C GLU A 18 2.30 -5.74 -1.89
N GLU A 19 1.92 -5.25 -0.71
CA GLU A 19 2.85 -4.56 0.20
C GLU A 19 3.83 -5.55 0.88
N TYR A 20 3.40 -6.79 1.10
CA TYR A 20 4.17 -7.78 1.86
C TYR A 20 4.48 -9.07 1.11
N ARG A 21 4.42 -9.07 -0.23
CA ARG A 21 4.60 -10.26 -1.07
C ARG A 21 5.82 -11.10 -0.70
N HIS A 22 6.95 -10.44 -0.43
CA HIS A 22 8.22 -11.07 -0.08
C HIS A 22 8.22 -11.78 1.29
N ARG A 23 7.20 -11.57 2.12
CA ARG A 23 7.03 -12.19 3.45
C ARG A 23 5.90 -13.22 3.49
N LEU A 24 5.13 -13.33 2.40
CA LEU A 24 3.97 -14.20 2.31
C LEU A 24 4.28 -15.39 1.39
N PRO A 25 3.68 -16.57 1.63
CA PRO A 25 3.88 -17.74 0.77
C PRO A 25 3.03 -17.64 -0.51
N VAL A 26 3.27 -16.60 -1.32
CA VAL A 26 2.56 -16.33 -2.59
C VAL A 26 3.54 -16.31 -3.74
N THR A 27 3.16 -16.92 -4.87
CA THR A 27 3.99 -16.98 -6.08
C THR A 27 3.50 -15.95 -7.09
N SER A 28 4.24 -15.70 -8.18
CA SER A 28 3.76 -14.86 -9.28
C SER A 28 2.47 -15.37 -9.94
N GLN A 29 2.14 -16.66 -9.75
CA GLN A 29 0.91 -17.27 -10.27
C GLN A 29 -0.31 -17.06 -9.36
N THR A 30 -0.10 -16.67 -8.09
CA THR A 30 -1.21 -16.41 -7.17
C THR A 30 -1.97 -15.15 -7.61
N PRO A 31 -3.25 -15.27 -8.01
CA PRO A 31 -4.05 -14.11 -8.37
C PRO A 31 -4.29 -13.25 -7.13
N VAL A 32 -4.09 -11.94 -7.26
CA VAL A 32 -4.31 -10.99 -6.17
C VAL A 32 -5.71 -10.44 -6.26
N VAL A 33 -6.59 -10.89 -5.36
CA VAL A 33 -7.91 -10.30 -5.15
C VAL A 33 -7.83 -9.45 -3.89
N THR A 34 -8.01 -8.15 -4.04
CA THR A 34 -7.83 -7.19 -2.93
C THR A 34 -8.97 -6.16 -2.92
N LEU A 35 -9.34 -5.74 -1.71
CA LEU A 35 -10.21 -4.58 -1.49
C LEU A 35 -9.39 -3.36 -1.04
N ARG A 36 -8.07 -3.40 -1.25
CA ARG A 36 -7.07 -2.47 -0.71
C ARG A 36 -7.06 -2.45 0.83
N GLU A 37 -7.30 -3.61 1.42
CA GLU A 37 -7.25 -3.83 2.87
C GLU A 37 -5.86 -3.62 3.46
N GLY A 38 -5.77 -3.33 4.76
CA GLY A 38 -4.52 -2.96 5.43
C GLY A 38 -4.25 -1.46 5.37
N GLY A 39 -3.02 -1.04 5.69
CA GLY A 39 -2.63 0.37 5.66
C GLY A 39 -3.44 1.27 6.61
N THR A 40 -4.13 0.68 7.59
CA THR A 40 -4.98 1.41 8.52
C THR A 40 -4.13 2.36 9.36
N PRO A 41 -4.48 3.66 9.45
CA PRO A 41 -3.72 4.61 10.26
C PRO A 41 -3.60 4.13 11.71
N LEU A 42 -2.36 4.06 12.21
CA LEU A 42 -2.11 3.87 13.64
C LEU A 42 -2.14 5.25 14.31
N VAL A 43 -3.30 5.62 14.86
CA VAL A 43 -3.47 6.91 15.54
C VAL A 43 -3.02 6.76 16.99
N TYR A 44 -2.08 7.60 17.41
CA TYR A 44 -1.66 7.68 18.80
C TYR A 44 -2.82 8.22 19.66
N ALA A 45 -3.10 7.53 20.76
CA ALA A 45 -4.05 7.98 21.78
C ALA A 45 -3.29 8.32 23.06
N CYS A 46 -3.15 9.61 23.35
CA CYS A 46 -2.71 10.10 24.66
C CYS A 46 -3.90 10.25 25.61
N VAL A 47 -3.63 10.08 26.90
CA VAL A 47 -4.50 10.46 28.01
C VAL A 47 -3.94 11.69 28.71
#